data_AF-A0A7V8LQZ2-F1
#
_entry.id   AF-A0A7V8LQZ2-F1
#
_cell.length_a   1.000
_cell.length_b   1.000
_cell.length_c   1.000
_cell.angle_alpha   90.00
_cell.angle_beta   90.00
_cell.angle_gamma   90.00
#
_symmetry.space_group_name_H-M   'P 1'
#
loop_
_entity.id
_entity.type
_entity.pdbx_description
1 polymer ?
#
loop_
_entity_poly.entity_id
_entity_poly.type
_entity_poly.pdbx_seq_one_letter_code
_entity_poly.pdbx_strand_id
1 'polypeptide(L)'
;MNDLIPFSRVIERVRKLANDYPERKAECEYFNMSGTPQCIWGHVFAELGCSTKYDESREVWWVVNASGDRVTEAGSSLNEDHPDWGALGVEHPNADQQAWSEMVQQEQDTPLAWGFAVGSVDEDFKRCGITV
;
A
#
# COMPACT_ATOMS: atom_id res chain seq x y z
N MET A 1 -10.58 10.82 -21.81
CA MET A 1 -10.63 10.83 -20.34
C MET A 1 -10.21 9.43 -19.95
N ASN A 2 -9.04 9.29 -19.30
CA ASN A 2 -8.68 8.00 -18.73
C ASN A 2 -9.54 7.85 -17.48
N ASP A 3 -10.45 6.89 -17.49
CA ASP A 3 -11.19 6.52 -16.29
C ASP A 3 -10.17 5.96 -15.29
N LEU A 4 -10.02 6.64 -14.16
CA LEU A 4 -9.12 6.21 -13.09
C LEU A 4 -9.64 4.91 -12.48
N ILE A 5 -8.73 4.08 -11.97
CA ILE A 5 -9.09 2.87 -11.23
C ILE A 5 -9.68 3.30 -9.88
N PRO A 6 -10.91 2.90 -9.53
CA PRO A 6 -11.47 3.23 -8.21
C PRO A 6 -10.60 2.68 -7.09
N PHE A 7 -10.41 3.46 -6.02
CA PHE A 7 -9.57 3.04 -4.90
C PHE A 7 -10.08 1.76 -4.21
N SER A 8 -11.38 1.48 -4.28
CA SER A 8 -11.94 0.20 -3.80
C SER A 8 -11.31 -1.02 -4.48
N ARG A 9 -10.84 -0.92 -5.72
CA ARG A 9 -10.10 -2.00 -6.40
C ARG A 9 -8.73 -2.25 -5.78
N VAL A 10 -8.08 -1.21 -5.24
CA VAL A 10 -6.85 -1.36 -4.47
C VAL A 10 -7.13 -2.12 -3.18
N ILE A 11 -8.18 -1.75 -2.44
CA ILE A 11 -8.60 -2.45 -1.21
C ILE A 11 -8.95 -3.92 -1.50
N GLU A 12 -9.74 -4.18 -2.55
CA GLU A 12 -10.04 -5.55 -3.00
C GLU A 12 -8.76 -6.34 -3.28
N ARG A 13 -7.75 -5.71 -3.88
CA ARG A 13 -6.49 -6.39 -4.17
C ARG A 13 -5.68 -6.70 -2.91
N VAL A 14 -5.63 -5.77 -1.95
CA VAL A 14 -5.03 -5.99 -0.62
C VAL A 14 -5.70 -7.15 0.08
N ARG A 15 -7.04 -7.16 0.15
CA ARG A 15 -7.82 -8.27 0.71
C ARG A 15 -7.52 -9.59 0.00
N LYS A 16 -7.42 -9.57 -1.32
CA LYS A 16 -7.07 -10.77 -2.10
C LYS A 16 -5.66 -11.26 -1.78
N LEU A 17 -4.66 -10.39 -1.69
CA LEU A 17 -3.28 -10.77 -1.32
C LEU A 17 -3.23 -11.38 0.08
N ALA A 18 -3.95 -10.80 1.04
CA ALA A 18 -4.05 -11.34 2.40
C ALA A 18 -4.75 -12.70 2.43
N ASN A 19 -5.75 -12.93 1.57
CA ASN A 19 -6.40 -14.25 1.46
C ASN A 19 -5.57 -15.29 0.70
N ASP A 20 -4.84 -14.88 -0.34
CA ASP A 20 -4.00 -15.77 -1.13
C ASP A 20 -2.72 -16.19 -0.36
N TYR A 21 -2.23 -15.32 0.54
CA TYR A 21 -1.00 -15.53 1.32
C TYR A 21 -1.15 -15.16 2.81
N PRO A 22 -2.08 -15.79 3.55
CA PRO A 22 -2.49 -15.32 4.87
C PRO A 22 -1.40 -15.43 5.95
N GLU A 23 -0.48 -16.38 5.80
CA GLU A 23 0.64 -16.62 6.72
C GLU A 23 1.85 -15.71 6.46
N ARG A 24 1.85 -14.96 5.35
CA ARG A 24 2.98 -14.10 5.00
C ARG A 24 3.13 -12.98 6.02
N LYS A 25 4.36 -12.76 6.44
CA LYS A 25 4.78 -11.63 7.27
C LYS A 25 5.66 -10.71 6.44
N ALA A 26 5.56 -9.42 6.70
CA ALA A 26 6.37 -8.42 6.02
C ALA A 26 7.45 -7.88 6.95
N GLU A 27 8.57 -7.47 6.34
CA GLU A 27 9.42 -6.45 6.91
C GLU A 27 8.77 -5.07 6.67
N CYS A 28 9.11 -4.08 7.50
CA CYS A 28 8.58 -2.71 7.42
C CYS A 28 9.23 -1.94 6.26
N GLU A 29 9.01 -2.40 5.02
CA GLU A 29 9.45 -1.76 3.78
C GLU A 29 8.53 -2.15 2.61
N TYR A 30 8.30 -1.23 1.66
CA TYR A 30 7.54 -1.56 0.45
C TYR A 30 8.33 -2.50 -0.46
N PHE A 31 9.60 -2.20 -0.70
CA PHE A 31 10.50 -3.00 -1.52
C PHE A 31 11.82 -3.17 -0.78
N ASN A 32 12.43 -4.35 -0.87
CA ASN A 32 13.77 -4.56 -0.32
C ASN A 32 14.85 -3.89 -1.17
N MET A 33 16.09 -3.96 -0.69
CA MET A 33 17.28 -3.44 -1.40
C MET A 33 17.51 -4.03 -2.81
N SER A 34 16.88 -5.16 -3.15
CA SER A 34 16.94 -5.75 -4.49
C SER A 34 15.81 -5.28 -5.41
N GLY A 35 14.92 -4.39 -4.94
CA GLY A 35 13.73 -3.94 -5.66
C GLY A 35 12.58 -4.94 -5.64
N THR A 36 12.64 -5.98 -4.79
CA THR A 36 11.56 -6.98 -4.68
C THR A 36 10.50 -6.48 -3.69
N PRO A 37 9.19 -6.53 -4.04
CA PRO A 37 8.13 -6.13 -3.13
C PRO A 37 8.09 -7.00 -1.86
N GLN A 38 8.03 -6.35 -0.70
CA GLN A 38 8.09 -6.99 0.61
C GLN A 38 6.75 -7.01 1.31
N CYS A 39 6.26 -5.84 1.75
CA CYS A 39 4.99 -5.71 2.45
C CYS A 39 3.78 -5.72 1.50
N ILE A 40 2.56 -5.86 2.03
CA ILE A 40 1.36 -6.03 1.18
C ILE A 40 1.17 -4.86 0.20
N TRP A 41 1.45 -3.64 0.66
CA TRP A 41 1.43 -2.43 -0.16
C TRP A 41 2.53 -2.39 -1.21
N GLY A 42 3.71 -2.92 -0.88
CA GLY A 42 4.77 -3.15 -1.87
C GLY A 42 4.32 -4.03 -3.04
N HIS A 43 3.57 -5.10 -2.75
CA HIS A 43 3.00 -5.96 -3.81
C HIS A 43 1.97 -5.22 -4.65
N VAL A 44 1.10 -4.43 -4.02
CA VAL A 44 0.14 -3.57 -4.74
C VAL A 44 0.86 -2.56 -5.64
N PHE A 45 1.89 -1.86 -5.12
CA PHE A 45 2.67 -0.91 -5.91
C PHE A 45 3.36 -1.60 -7.10
N ALA A 46 3.97 -2.77 -6.90
CA ALA A 46 4.59 -3.52 -7.98
C ALA A 46 3.57 -3.91 -9.07
N GLU A 47 2.35 -4.29 -8.70
CA GLU A 47 1.28 -4.61 -9.66
C GLU A 47 0.75 -3.38 -10.41
N LEU A 48 0.81 -2.19 -9.80
CA LEU A 48 0.55 -0.91 -10.45
C LEU A 48 1.73 -0.43 -11.32
N GLY A 49 2.79 -1.23 -11.44
CA GLY A 49 3.95 -0.95 -12.29
C GLY A 49 5.01 -0.09 -11.62
N CYS A 50 4.98 0.04 -10.29
CA CYS A 50 6.00 0.78 -9.56
C CYS A 50 7.30 -0.02 -9.39
N SER A 51 8.38 0.72 -9.23
CA SER A 51 9.69 0.21 -8.81
C SER A 51 10.35 1.19 -7.83
N THR A 52 11.58 0.93 -7.40
CA THR A 52 12.33 1.85 -6.54
C THR A 52 13.44 2.57 -7.29
N LYS A 53 13.68 3.82 -6.92
CA LYS A 53 14.78 4.64 -7.45
C LYS A 53 15.44 5.44 -6.33
N TYR A 54 16.76 5.36 -6.25
CA TYR A 54 17.53 6.17 -5.32
C TYR A 54 17.67 7.62 -5.84
N ASP A 55 17.39 8.60 -4.99
CA ASP A 55 17.61 10.02 -5.24
C ASP A 55 18.88 10.48 -4.52
N GLU A 56 20.01 10.54 -5.24
CA GLU A 56 21.31 10.96 -4.72
C GLU A 56 21.28 12.38 -4.11
N SER A 57 20.38 13.26 -4.57
CA SER A 57 20.32 14.65 -4.08
C SER A 57 19.72 14.77 -2.68
N ARG A 58 18.90 13.79 -2.29
CA ARG A 58 18.20 13.74 -1.00
C ARG A 58 18.63 12.55 -0.14
N GLU A 59 19.49 11.69 -0.68
CA GLU A 59 19.96 10.45 -0.06
C GLU A 59 18.82 9.49 0.37
N VAL A 60 17.69 9.50 -0.34
CA VAL A 60 16.51 8.66 -0.03
C VAL A 60 16.09 7.78 -1.21
N TRP A 61 15.43 6.66 -0.90
CA TRP A 61 14.80 5.80 -1.91
C TRP A 61 13.35 6.23 -2.14
N TRP A 62 12.94 6.32 -3.40
CA TRP A 62 11.56 6.60 -3.80
C TRP A 62 10.91 5.38 -4.41
N VAL A 63 9.63 5.17 -4.12
CA VAL A 63 8.74 4.42 -5.01
C VAL A 63 8.41 5.31 -6.20
N VAL A 64 8.59 4.80 -7.41
CA VAL A 64 8.34 5.53 -8.66
C VAL A 64 7.41 4.74 -9.57
N ASN A 65 6.57 5.44 -10.33
CA ASN A 65 5.70 4.82 -11.34
C ASN A 65 6.51 4.36 -12.57
N ALA A 66 5.84 3.77 -13.57
CA ALA A 66 6.47 3.29 -14.80
C ALA A 66 7.16 4.39 -15.64
N SER A 67 6.72 5.66 -15.50
CA SER A 67 7.35 6.82 -16.14
C SER A 67 8.57 7.35 -15.39
N GLY A 68 8.80 6.87 -14.16
CA GLY A 68 9.88 7.30 -13.27
C GLY A 68 9.51 8.50 -12.38
N ASP A 69 8.23 8.89 -12.34
CA ASP A 69 7.73 9.94 -11.44
C ASP A 69 7.65 9.41 -10.01
N ARG A 70 7.94 10.28 -9.03
CA ARG A 70 7.90 9.94 -7.60
C ARG A 70 6.46 9.75 -7.15
N VAL A 71 6.21 8.66 -6.43
CA VAL A 71 4.89 8.31 -5.90
C VAL A 71 4.86 8.53 -4.39
N THR A 72 5.83 7.98 -3.67
CA THR A 72 6.03 8.14 -2.23
C THR A 72 7.47 7.74 -1.87
N GLU A 73 7.99 8.19 -0.73
CA GLU A 73 9.28 7.71 -0.25
C GLU A 73 9.20 6.21 0.12
N ALA A 74 10.25 5.43 -0.15
CA ALA A 74 10.22 3.98 0.05
C ALA A 74 10.17 3.55 1.53
N GLY A 75 10.62 4.43 2.43
CA GLY A 75 10.58 4.24 3.88
C GLY A 75 9.43 4.98 4.57
N SER A 76 8.56 5.66 3.82
CA SER A 76 7.41 6.34 4.41
C SER A 76 6.33 5.35 4.80
N SER A 77 5.49 5.75 5.75
CA SER A 77 4.23 5.08 6.01
C SER A 77 3.09 5.81 5.30
N LEU A 78 2.04 5.06 4.92
CA LEU A 78 0.84 5.59 4.27
C LEU A 78 0.14 6.70 5.08
N ASN A 79 0.42 6.80 6.39
CA ASN A 79 -0.09 7.82 7.30
C ASN A 79 0.72 9.13 7.32
N GLU A 80 1.97 9.10 6.86
CA GLU A 80 2.90 10.24 6.89
C GLU A 80 3.06 10.87 5.51
N ASP A 81 3.02 10.04 4.46
CA ASP A 81 3.24 10.47 3.09
C ASP A 81 2.17 9.83 2.20
N HIS A 82 1.18 10.63 1.77
CA HIS A 82 0.11 10.13 0.90
C HIS A 82 0.68 9.82 -0.48
N PRO A 83 0.65 8.55 -0.94
CA PRO A 83 1.10 8.24 -2.29
C PRO A 83 0.35 9.07 -3.32
N ASP A 84 1.05 9.48 -4.38
CA ASP A 84 0.42 10.09 -5.54
C ASP A 84 -0.37 9.03 -6.33
N TRP A 85 -1.56 8.69 -5.83
CA TRP A 85 -2.48 7.73 -6.45
C TRP A 85 -2.88 8.16 -7.86
N GLY A 86 -2.98 9.48 -8.12
CA GLY A 86 -3.25 10.02 -9.44
C GLY A 86 -2.14 9.69 -10.44
N ALA A 87 -0.87 9.76 -10.02
CA ALA A 87 0.27 9.34 -10.84
C ALA A 87 0.29 7.83 -11.13
N LEU A 88 -0.48 7.04 -10.39
CA LEU A 88 -0.71 5.59 -10.62
C LEU A 88 -1.97 5.30 -11.43
N GLY A 89 -2.72 6.33 -11.85
CA GLY A 89 -4.00 6.14 -12.52
C GLY A 89 -5.09 5.60 -11.60
N VAL A 90 -4.98 5.82 -10.28
CA VAL A 90 -5.94 5.41 -9.25
C VAL A 90 -6.64 6.65 -8.70
N GLU A 91 -7.94 6.53 -8.43
CA GLU A 91 -8.68 7.56 -7.70
C GLU A 91 -8.10 7.76 -6.30
N HIS A 92 -8.10 8.99 -5.80
CA HIS A 92 -7.69 9.23 -4.41
C HIS A 92 -8.66 8.54 -3.44
N PRO A 93 -8.15 7.93 -2.36
CA PRO A 93 -9.01 7.35 -1.33
C PRO A 93 -9.85 8.43 -0.66
N ASN A 94 -11.09 8.07 -0.29
CA ASN A 94 -11.83 8.87 0.68
C ASN A 94 -11.26 8.67 2.10
N ALA A 95 -11.78 9.41 3.08
CA ALA A 95 -11.28 9.38 4.46
C ALA A 95 -11.31 7.98 5.09
N ASP A 96 -12.37 7.20 4.85
CA ASP A 96 -12.51 5.86 5.41
C ASP A 96 -11.54 4.88 4.74
N GLN A 97 -11.37 4.96 3.42
CA GLN A 97 -10.43 4.13 2.66
C GLN A 97 -8.98 4.43 3.04
N GLN A 98 -8.65 5.70 3.27
CA GLN A 98 -7.34 6.13 3.74
C GLN A 98 -7.09 5.58 5.15
N ALA A 99 -8.03 5.79 6.08
CA ALA A 99 -7.92 5.29 7.45
C ALA A 99 -7.78 3.76 7.49
N TRP A 100 -8.54 3.04 6.66
CA TRP A 100 -8.41 1.59 6.56
C TRP A 100 -7.03 1.18 6.09
N SER A 101 -6.49 1.86 5.07
CA SER A 101 -5.19 1.54 4.48
C SER A 101 -4.04 1.77 5.47
N GLU A 102 -4.10 2.88 6.21
CA GLU A 102 -3.16 3.20 7.28
C GLU A 102 -3.19 2.16 8.41
N MET A 103 -4.39 1.75 8.83
CA MET A 103 -4.54 0.73 9.87
C MET A 103 -4.01 -0.64 9.40
N VAL A 104 -4.26 -1.03 8.15
CA VAL A 104 -3.71 -2.28 7.61
C VAL A 104 -2.19 -2.24 7.58
N GLN A 105 -1.59 -1.10 7.19
CA GLN A 105 -0.14 -0.92 7.27
C GLN A 105 0.36 -1.05 8.71
N GLN A 106 -0.25 -0.35 9.65
CA GLN A 106 0.13 -0.38 11.05
C GLN A 106 0.07 -1.81 11.62
N GLU A 107 -0.98 -2.56 11.33
CA GLU A 107 -1.14 -3.94 11.79
C GLU A 107 -0.06 -4.86 11.20
N GLN A 108 0.23 -4.80 9.89
CA GLN A 108 1.30 -5.63 9.31
C GLN A 108 2.70 -5.30 9.87
N ASP A 109 2.94 -4.04 10.24
CA ASP A 109 4.23 -3.58 10.77
C ASP A 109 4.45 -4.07 12.23
N THR A 110 3.44 -4.69 12.86
CA THR A 110 3.51 -5.32 14.19
C THR A 110 3.75 -6.85 14.16
N PRO A 111 4.71 -7.30 13.33
CA PRO A 111 4.90 -8.70 12.87
C PRO A 111 3.68 -9.62 12.68
N LEU A 112 2.50 -9.06 12.42
CA LEU A 112 1.30 -9.85 12.17
C LEU A 112 1.31 -10.41 10.75
N ALA A 113 0.70 -11.58 10.59
CA ALA A 113 0.54 -12.17 9.28
C ALA A 113 -0.53 -11.40 8.49
N TRP A 114 -0.39 -11.28 7.17
CA TRP A 114 -1.26 -10.46 6.33
C TRP A 114 -2.74 -10.76 6.49
N GLY A 115 -3.10 -12.04 6.58
CA GLY A 115 -4.49 -12.46 6.78
C GLY A 115 -5.08 -11.93 8.09
N PHE A 116 -4.27 -11.89 9.15
CA PHE A 116 -4.69 -11.36 10.44
C PHE A 116 -4.74 -9.84 10.45
N ALA A 117 -3.72 -9.17 9.89
CA ALA A 117 -3.68 -7.71 9.81
C ALA A 117 -4.90 -7.16 9.07
N VAL A 118 -5.17 -7.66 7.87
CA VAL A 118 -6.34 -7.24 7.09
C VAL A 118 -7.66 -7.64 7.76
N GLY A 119 -7.74 -8.87 8.27
CA GLY A 119 -8.97 -9.36 8.94
C GLY A 119 -9.32 -8.58 10.21
N SER A 120 -8.33 -8.17 11.00
CA SER A 120 -8.53 -7.37 12.21
C SER A 120 -9.12 -6.00 11.86
N VAL A 121 -8.54 -5.31 10.88
CA VAL A 121 -9.01 -3.99 10.45
C VAL A 121 -10.40 -4.07 9.82
N ASP A 122 -10.67 -5.07 8.97
CA ASP A 122 -11.99 -5.28 8.37
C ASP A 122 -13.08 -5.50 9.45
N GLU A 123 -12.80 -6.29 10.49
CA GLU A 123 -13.74 -6.51 11.58
C GLU A 123 -13.94 -5.27 12.45
N ASP A 124 -12.90 -4.46 12.68
CA ASP A 124 -13.02 -3.21 13.43
C ASP A 124 -13.83 -2.15 12.67
N PHE A 125 -13.59 -1.99 11.36
CA PHE A 125 -14.38 -1.09 10.51
C PHE A 125 -15.86 -1.49 10.49
N LYS A 126 -16.13 -2.78 10.36
CA LYS A 126 -17.48 -3.35 10.40
C LYS A 126 -18.17 -3.11 11.75
N ARG A 127 -17.47 -3.23 12.88
CA ARG A 127 -18.01 -2.91 14.21
C ARG A 127 -18.35 -1.43 14.37
N CYS A 128 -17.60 -0.56 13.70
CA CYS A 128 -17.87 0.87 13.65
C CYS A 128 -18.95 1.26 12.61
N GLY A 129 -19.47 0.30 11.85
CA GLY A 129 -20.48 0.54 10.80
C GLY A 129 -19.91 1.21 9.54
N ILE A 130 -18.59 1.15 9.34
CA ILE A 130 -17.88 1.72 8.19
C ILE A 130 -17.72 0.63 7.13
N THR A 131 -17.96 0.98 5.86
CA THR A 131 -17.78 0.07 4.71
C THR A 131 -16.83 0.70 3.71
N VAL A 132 -15.75 -0.02 3.40
CA VAL A 132 -14.70 0.39 2.46
C VAL A 132 -14.41 -0.67 1.41
#